data_AF-A0A1V5AHF5-F1
#
_entry.id   AF-A0A1V5AHF5-F1
#
_cell.length_a   1.000
_cell.length_b   1.000
_cell.length_c   1.000
_cell.angle_alpha   90.00
_cell.angle_beta   90.00
_cell.angle_gamma   90.00
#
_symmetry.space_group_name_H-M   'P 1'
#
loop_
_entity.id
_entity.type
_entity.pdbx_description
1 polymer ?
#
loop_
_entity_poly.entity_id
_entity_poly.type
_entity_poly.pdbx_seq_one_letter_code
_entity_poly.pdbx_strand_id
1 'polypeptide(L)' 'MIRFRHSHIMIVICNDSEIEIPEGEICQICGFELDELDHVTGTAIFGYYHWTCIAHCDA' A
#
# COMPACT_ATOMS: atom_id res chain seq x y z
N MET A 1 -21.87 -3.87 18.35
CA MET A 1 -20.65 -3.04 18.30
C MET A 1 -20.24 -2.87 16.85
N ILE A 2 -20.70 -1.80 16.21
CA ILE A 2 -20.26 -1.47 14.85
C ILE A 2 -18.90 -0.80 15.04
N ARG A 3 -17.81 -1.57 14.87
CA ARG A 3 -16.47 -0.99 14.79
C ARG A 3 -16.41 -0.24 13.47
N PHE A 4 -16.69 1.06 13.49
CA PHE A 4 -16.25 1.97 12.44
C PHE A 4 -14.72 1.91 12.47
N ARG A 5 -14.12 1.01 11.69
CA ARG A 5 -12.72 1.16 11.30
C ARG A 5 -12.71 2.48 10.57
N HIS A 6 -12.10 3.50 11.17
CA HIS A 6 -11.61 4.63 10.39
C HIS A 6 -10.61 4.01 9.41
N SER A 7 -11.08 3.66 8.20
CA SER A 7 -10.18 3.49 7.06
C SER A 7 -9.73 4.89 6.72
N HIS A 8 -8.70 5.34 7.41
CA HIS A 8 -7.91 6.44 6.92
C HIS A 8 -7.31 6.02 5.58
N ILE A 9 -7.27 6.97 4.66
CA ILE A 9 -6.75 6.79 3.32
C ILE A 9 -5.40 7.49 3.34
N MET A 10 -4.39 6.83 2.80
CA MET A 10 -3.05 7.37 2.64
C MET A 10 -2.68 7.44 1.17
N ILE A 11 -1.80 8.38 0.84
CA ILE A 11 -1.32 8.58 -0.53
C ILE A 11 0.01 7.85 -0.68
N VAL A 12 0.12 7.00 -1.69
CA VAL A 12 1.38 6.36 -2.09
C VAL A 12 1.70 6.70 -3.54
N ILE A 13 2.96 6.52 -3.94
CA ILE A 13 3.46 6.87 -5.26
C ILE A 13 3.60 5.60 -6.10
N CYS A 14 2.73 5.43 -7.10
CA CYS A 14 2.81 4.32 -8.06
C CYS A 14 3.08 4.87 -9.46
N ASN A 15 4.23 4.51 -10.05
CA ASN A 15 4.63 4.94 -11.40
C ASN A 15 4.51 6.47 -11.59
N ASP A 16 5.17 7.22 -10.70
CA ASP A 16 5.18 8.69 -10.62
C ASP A 16 3.79 9.35 -10.48
N SER A 17 2.79 8.57 -10.09
CA SER A 17 1.42 9.04 -9.84
C SER A 17 1.05 8.81 -8.38
N GLU A 18 0.45 9.82 -7.77
CA GLU A 18 -0.13 9.73 -6.43
C GLU A 18 -1.45 8.94 -6.50
N ILE A 19 -1.58 7.96 -5.62
CA ILE A 19 -2.77 7.10 -5.55
C ILE A 19 -3.20 6.93 -4.09
N GLU A 20 -4.50 6.79 -3.90
CA GLU A 20 -5.11 6.63 -2.58
C GLU A 20 -5.28 5.14 -2.24
N ILE A 21 -4.69 4.71 -1.13
CA ILE A 21 -4.82 3.35 -0.59
C ILE A 21 -5.29 3.41 0.86
N PRO A 22 -5.93 2.36 1.40
CA PRO A 22 -6.27 2.34 2.81
C PRO A 22 -5.00 2.27 3.69
N GLU A 23 -5.03 2.94 4.84
CA GLU A 23 -3.99 2.82 5.86
C GLU A 23 -3.90 1.39 6.40
N GLY A 24 -2.67 0.97 6.71
CA GLY A 24 -2.38 -0.37 7.22
C GLY A 24 -2.25 -1.44 6.12
N GLU A 25 -2.14 -1.04 4.86
CA GLU A 25 -1.79 -1.96 3.78
C GLU A 25 -0.36 -2.48 3.96
N ILE A 26 -0.20 -3.79 3.77
CA ILE A 26 1.07 -4.47 3.98
C ILE A 26 1.67 -4.82 2.64
N CYS A 27 2.92 -4.41 2.43
CA CYS A 27 3.69 -4.83 1.27
C CYS A 27 3.80 -6.35 1.23
N GLN A 28 3.34 -6.96 0.13
CA GLN A 28 3.31 -8.42 0.00
C GLN A 28 4.70 -9.06 -0.21
N ILE A 29 5.73 -8.25 -0.45
CA ILE A 29 7.10 -8.75 -0.67
C ILE A 29 7.93 -8.65 0.62
N CYS A 30 7.93 -7.50 1.31
CA CYS A 30 8.76 -7.30 2.50
C CYS A 30 8.00 -7.50 3.81
N GLY A 31 6.66 -7.50 3.79
CA GLY A 31 5.82 -7.66 4.98
C GLY A 31 5.75 -6.43 5.89
N PHE A 32 6.32 -5.30 5.49
CA PHE A 32 6.20 -4.02 6.20
C PHE A 32 4.91 -3.28 5.80
N GLU A 33 4.38 -2.51 6.75
CA GLU A 33 3.29 -1.57 6.51
C GLU A 33 3.77 -0.46 5.57
N LEU A 34 2.96 -0.12 4.58
CA LEU A 34 3.24 1.00 3.68
C LEU A 34 3.01 2.31 4.42
N ASP A 35 3.87 3.31 4.15
CA ASP A 35 3.78 4.66 4.72
C ASP A 35 3.39 5.71 3.66
N GLU A 36 3.06 6.92 4.09
CA GLU A 36 2.65 7.99 3.19
C GLU A 36 3.82 8.36 2.26
N LEU A 37 3.51 8.55 0.98
CA LEU A 37 4.46 8.82 -0.10
C LEU A 37 5.41 7.65 -0.41
N ASP A 38 5.15 6.44 0.08
CA ASP A 38 5.94 5.28 -0.30
C ASP A 38 5.85 5.00 -1.80
N HIS A 39 6.99 4.69 -2.39
CA HIS A 39 7.05 4.25 -3.78
C HIS A 39 6.61 2.79 -3.87
N VAL A 40 5.49 2.54 -4.55
CA VAL A 40 4.89 1.22 -4.68
C VAL A 40 4.65 0.83 -6.13
N THR A 41 4.45 -0.46 -6.33
CA THR A 41 3.95 -1.05 -7.56
C THR A 41 2.64 -1.77 -7.25
N GLY A 42 1.60 -1.49 -8.04
CA GLY A 42 0.29 -2.12 -7.90
C GLY A 42 0.09 -3.23 -8.92
N THR A 43 -0.13 -4.46 -8.46
CA THR A 43 -0.57 -5.56 -9.34
C THR A 43 -2.00 -5.94 -9.00
N ALA A 44 -2.91 -5.82 -9.97
CA ALA A 44 -4.27 -6.33 -9.82
C ALA A 44 -4.29 -7.84 -10.06
N ILE A 45 -4.55 -8.62 -9.02
CA ILE A 45 -4.64 -10.09 -9.10
C ILE A 45 -6.02 -10.50 -8.60
N PHE A 46 -6.79 -11.22 -9.42
CA PHE A 46 -8.14 -11.69 -9.10
C PHE A 46 -9.11 -10.59 -8.60
N GLY A 47 -8.94 -9.34 -9.05
CA GLY A 47 -9.78 -8.21 -8.66
C GLY A 47 -9.37 -7.53 -7.35
N TYR A 48 -8.26 -7.95 -6.73
CA TYR A 48 -7.66 -7.30 -5.57
C TYR A 48 -6.38 -6.60 -5.99
N TYR A 49 -6.18 -5.37 -5.52
CA TYR A 49 -4.93 -4.65 -5.70
C TYR A 49 -3.91 -5.13 -4.67
N HIS A 50 -2.76 -5.58 -5.14
CA HIS A 50 -1.62 -5.93 -4.30
C HIS A 50 -0.56 -4.85 -4.45
N TRP A 51 -0.24 -4.19 -3.34
CA TRP A 51 0.79 -3.15 -3.29
C TRP A 51 2.11 -3.73 -2.84
N THR A 52 3.17 -3.39 -3.57
CA THR A 52 4.53 -3.82 -3.29
C THR A 52 5.46 -2.62 -3.28
N CYS A 53 6.11 -2.35 -2.15
CA CYS A 53 7.07 -1.26 -2.03
C CYS A 53 8.28 -1.50 -2.95
N ILE A 54 8.77 -0.45 -3.60
CA ILE A 54 9.95 -0.48 -4.47
C ILE A 54 11.24 -0.47 -3.64
N ALA A 55 11.17 0.05 -2.41
CA ALA A 55 12.21 -0.10 -1.40
C ALA A 55 12.22 -1.55 -0.88
N HIS A 56 12.71 -2.48 -1.69
CA HIS A 56 13.06 -3.81 -1.22
C HIS A 56 14.33 -3.67 -0.37
N CYS A 57 14.20 -3.80 0.94
CA CYS A 57 15.34 -3.79 1.86
C CYS A 57 16.35 -4.86 1.44
N ASP A 58 17.40 -4.45 0.72
CA ASP A 58 18.67 -5.17 0.68
C ASP A 58 19.23 -5.13 2.11
N ALA A 59 19.40 -6.31 2.71
CA ALA A 59 20.04 -6.48 4.01
C ALA A 59 21.55 -6.25 3.94
#